data_AF-E4U538-F1
#
_entry.id   AF-E4U538-F1
#
_cell.length_a   1.000
_cell.length_b   1.000
_cell.length_c   1.000
_cell.angle_alpha   90.00
_cell.angle_beta   90.00
_cell.angle_gamma   90.00
#
_symmetry.space_group_name_H-M   'P 1'
#
loop_
_entity.id
_entity.type
_entity.pdbx_description
1 polymer ?
#
loop_
_entity_poly.entity_id
_entity_poly.type
_entity_poly.pdbx_seq_one_letter_code
_entity_poly.pdbx_strand_id
1 'polypeptide(L)'
;MRKLLPYLLLIAAFAGCGRTPPPDTTPPELLSAFPGDGYRGFQAGEQIVLEFSEPMDTASVEAAFVLTRDGATAWPVTYAWEDGGRRVRIQPNPPLPYSPNSDDETFLWKLADTAKDPAGNPLPRSHQARFTTLRTLTTRLPAEAIDGMTFAPSGTVELSNSTATYAWVGDRDTGKCAYAFFSFDPGALPADLVSLKDAALVVYASGAAGTPYADLGGALELDHVDYGETLEDADADLPPLTDANGDPETRQVATAWTSGWYAVPVLQDWLRRDLEAGRAHFQVRYRFPVCSDGDGQHDYLTLVTSEDTNGNAPYVYVEFLAP
;
A
#
# COMPACT_ATOMS: atom_id res chain seq x y z
N MET A 1 42.66 -37.17 -86.09
CA MET A 1 41.30 -36.87 -85.58
C MET A 1 41.40 -36.19 -84.23
N ARG A 2 41.14 -34.88 -84.15
CA ARG A 2 40.37 -34.17 -83.11
C ARG A 2 40.62 -32.67 -83.27
N LYS A 3 39.58 -31.97 -83.72
CA LYS A 3 39.51 -30.52 -83.88
C LYS A 3 39.36 -29.87 -82.50
N LEU A 4 40.11 -28.81 -82.22
CA LEU A 4 39.80 -27.86 -81.14
C LEU A 4 38.97 -26.73 -81.74
N LEU A 5 37.82 -26.45 -81.13
CA LEU A 5 36.94 -25.32 -81.44
C LEU A 5 36.93 -24.41 -80.20
N PRO A 6 37.05 -23.07 -80.32
CA PRO A 6 37.04 -22.19 -79.16
C PRO A 6 35.61 -21.98 -78.64
N TYR A 7 35.43 -22.06 -77.32
CA TYR A 7 34.19 -21.76 -76.62
C TYR A 7 34.09 -20.24 -76.44
N LEU A 8 33.14 -19.62 -77.13
CA LEU A 8 32.79 -18.21 -76.95
C LEU A 8 31.92 -18.09 -75.69
N LEU A 9 32.43 -17.41 -74.66
CA LEU A 9 31.70 -17.11 -73.43
C LEU A 9 30.65 -16.01 -73.73
N LEU A 10 29.37 -16.37 -73.73
CA LEU A 10 28.27 -15.41 -73.85
C LEU A 10 27.92 -14.89 -72.45
N ILE A 11 28.31 -13.67 -72.12
CA ILE A 11 27.88 -12.99 -70.88
C ILE A 11 26.47 -12.44 -71.13
N ALA A 12 25.45 -13.11 -70.58
CA ALA A 12 24.10 -12.57 -70.50
C ALA A 12 24.03 -11.54 -69.37
N ALA A 13 24.04 -10.26 -69.72
CA ALA A 13 23.74 -9.18 -68.79
C ALA A 13 22.24 -9.20 -68.47
N PHE A 14 21.86 -9.74 -67.31
CA PHE A 14 20.54 -9.51 -66.74
C PHE A 14 20.47 -8.07 -66.25
N ALA A 15 19.92 -7.19 -67.08
CA ALA A 15 19.43 -5.89 -66.64
C ALA A 15 18.19 -6.12 -65.76
N GLY A 16 18.41 -6.40 -64.48
CA GLY A 16 17.36 -6.34 -63.47
C GLY A 16 16.87 -4.90 -63.41
N CYS A 17 15.68 -4.65 -63.99
CA CYS A 17 15.01 -3.37 -63.88
C CYS A 17 14.62 -3.18 -62.40
N GLY A 18 15.48 -2.52 -61.62
CA GLY A 18 15.26 -2.21 -60.22
C GLY A 18 14.06 -1.28 -60.10
N ARG A 19 12.87 -1.84 -59.88
CA ARG A 19 11.68 -1.05 -59.57
C ARG A 19 11.78 -0.67 -58.11
N THR A 20 12.20 0.58 -57.85
CA THR A 20 12.07 1.16 -56.52
C THR A 20 10.59 1.14 -56.12
N PRO A 21 10.26 0.69 -54.89
CA PRO A 21 8.91 0.83 -54.36
C PRO A 21 8.46 2.29 -54.44
N PRO A 22 7.15 2.57 -54.61
CA PRO A 22 6.63 3.93 -54.47
C PRO A 22 7.08 4.52 -53.12
N PRO A 23 7.38 5.84 -53.07
CA PRO A 23 7.65 6.51 -51.81
C PRO A 23 6.47 6.30 -50.84
N ASP A 24 6.78 6.06 -49.58
CA ASP A 24 5.77 6.02 -48.53
C ASP A 24 5.31 7.44 -48.20
N THR A 25 4.01 7.65 -48.19
CA THR A 25 3.35 8.93 -47.93
C THR A 25 2.26 8.81 -46.86
N THR A 26 2.18 7.67 -46.18
CA THR A 26 1.16 7.42 -45.15
C THR A 26 1.65 8.01 -43.83
N PRO A 27 0.89 8.91 -43.17
CA PRO A 27 1.29 9.39 -41.86
C PRO A 27 1.08 8.35 -40.76
N PRO A 28 1.97 8.29 -39.75
CA PRO A 28 1.74 7.47 -38.58
C PRO A 28 0.62 8.02 -37.70
N GLU A 29 -0.03 7.16 -36.92
CA GLU A 29 -1.03 7.52 -35.92
C GLU A 29 -0.63 6.97 -34.54
N LEU A 30 -0.94 7.71 -33.47
CA LEU A 30 -0.87 7.19 -32.10
C LEU A 30 -2.16 6.40 -31.81
N LEU A 31 -2.06 5.07 -31.77
CA LEU A 31 -3.18 4.16 -31.54
C LEU A 31 -3.58 4.08 -30.07
N SER A 32 -2.60 4.06 -29.16
CA SER A 32 -2.88 4.06 -27.72
C SER A 32 -1.77 4.74 -26.93
N ALA A 33 -2.15 5.26 -25.76
CA ALA A 33 -1.23 5.85 -24.81
C ALA A 33 -1.66 5.50 -23.38
N PHE A 34 -0.70 5.12 -22.55
CA PHE A 34 -0.83 4.96 -21.12
C PHE A 34 0.28 5.76 -20.44
N PRO A 35 0.00 6.50 -19.35
CA PRO A 35 -1.33 6.83 -18.84
C PRO A 35 -2.10 7.75 -19.81
N GLY A 36 -3.42 7.57 -19.87
CA GLY A 36 -4.33 8.44 -20.61
C GLY A 36 -4.63 9.74 -19.85
N ASP A 37 -5.34 10.68 -20.49
CA ASP A 37 -5.70 11.95 -19.84
C ASP A 37 -6.67 11.73 -18.67
N GLY A 38 -6.36 12.32 -17.53
CA GLY A 38 -7.08 12.15 -16.27
C GLY A 38 -6.75 10.86 -15.50
N TYR A 39 -5.76 10.07 -15.93
CA TYR A 39 -5.35 8.87 -15.19
C TYR A 39 -4.88 9.22 -13.76
N ARG A 40 -5.26 8.39 -12.78
CA ARG A 40 -4.92 8.54 -11.38
C ARG A 40 -4.17 7.31 -10.87
N GLY A 41 -3.30 7.50 -9.89
CA GLY A 41 -2.61 6.39 -9.23
C GLY A 41 -1.43 5.81 -10.02
N PHE A 42 -0.75 6.62 -10.84
CA PHE A 42 0.49 6.19 -11.50
C PHE A 42 1.55 5.79 -10.47
N GLN A 43 2.09 4.58 -10.61
CA GLN A 43 3.03 4.03 -9.64
C GLN A 43 4.48 4.44 -9.95
N ALA A 44 5.35 4.50 -8.94
CA ALA A 44 6.71 4.98 -9.11
C ALA A 44 7.52 4.15 -10.14
N GLY A 45 7.23 2.85 -10.25
CA GLY A 45 7.85 1.93 -11.21
C GLY A 45 7.08 1.77 -12.52
N GLU A 46 5.93 2.44 -12.71
CA GLU A 46 5.18 2.33 -13.95
C GLU A 46 5.89 3.03 -15.11
N GLN A 47 5.55 2.58 -16.32
CA GLN A 47 6.08 3.10 -17.58
C GLN A 47 4.97 3.80 -18.34
N ILE A 48 5.33 4.90 -19.00
CA ILE A 48 4.48 5.49 -20.03
C ILE A 48 4.64 4.63 -21.29
N VAL A 49 3.55 4.22 -21.92
CA VAL A 49 3.57 3.35 -23.11
C VAL A 49 2.81 4.03 -24.23
N LEU A 50 3.47 4.17 -25.38
CA LEU A 50 2.88 4.71 -26.60
C LEU A 50 2.92 3.64 -27.69
N GLU A 51 1.81 3.44 -28.40
CA GLU A 51 1.68 2.49 -29.51
C GLU A 51 1.22 3.22 -30.77
N PHE A 52 1.94 2.98 -31.87
CA PHE A 52 1.77 3.65 -33.16
C PHE A 52 1.25 2.69 -34.23
N SER A 53 0.62 3.24 -35.29
CA SER A 53 0.09 2.46 -36.42
C SER A 53 1.18 1.78 -37.26
N GLU A 54 2.40 2.34 -37.26
CA GLU A 54 3.53 1.88 -38.04
C GLU A 54 4.86 2.19 -37.34
N PRO A 55 5.99 1.57 -37.77
CA PRO A 55 7.29 1.83 -37.18
C PRO A 55 7.67 3.31 -37.24
N MET A 56 8.10 3.88 -36.12
CA MET A 56 8.53 5.27 -36.03
C MET A 56 10.05 5.44 -36.23
N ASP A 57 10.49 6.62 -36.67
CA ASP A 57 11.86 7.07 -36.46
C ASP A 57 12.02 7.36 -34.96
N THR A 58 12.75 6.48 -34.28
CA THR A 58 12.88 6.49 -32.82
C THR A 58 13.49 7.79 -32.30
N ALA A 59 14.51 8.33 -32.98
CA ALA A 59 15.15 9.57 -32.58
C ALA A 59 14.21 10.77 -32.71
N SER A 60 13.32 10.74 -33.71
CA SER A 60 12.32 11.80 -33.88
C SER A 60 11.28 11.81 -32.75
N VAL A 61 10.84 10.63 -32.29
CA VAL A 61 9.88 10.50 -31.20
C VAL A 61 10.51 10.91 -29.87
N GLU A 62 11.75 10.47 -29.60
CA GLU A 62 12.48 10.84 -28.38
C GLU A 62 12.76 12.34 -28.28
N ALA A 63 12.98 13.02 -29.41
CA ALA A 63 13.12 14.48 -29.46
C ALA A 63 11.78 15.23 -29.35
N ALA A 64 10.68 14.62 -29.78
CA ALA A 64 9.34 15.20 -29.75
C ALA A 64 8.60 14.95 -28.43
N PHE A 65 9.08 14.01 -27.60
CA PHE A 65 8.48 13.64 -26.34
C PHE A 65 9.05 14.45 -25.18
N VAL A 66 8.15 14.96 -24.32
CA VAL A 66 8.53 15.60 -23.06
C VAL A 66 7.58 15.15 -21.96
N LEU A 67 8.13 14.72 -20.83
CA LEU A 67 7.40 14.58 -19.57
C LEU A 67 7.68 15.80 -18.69
N THR A 68 6.65 16.35 -18.06
CA THR A 68 6.78 17.50 -17.16
C THR A 68 6.03 17.28 -15.86
N ARG A 69 6.55 17.82 -14.76
CA ARG A 69 5.84 18.02 -13.51
C ARG A 69 5.15 19.39 -13.51
N ASP A 70 3.88 19.41 -13.15
CA ASP A 70 2.99 20.58 -13.14
C ASP A 70 2.96 21.36 -14.47
N GLY A 71 3.28 20.68 -15.57
CA GLY A 71 3.36 21.29 -16.91
C GLY A 71 4.53 22.26 -17.13
N ALA A 72 5.47 22.36 -16.18
CA ALA A 72 6.54 23.35 -16.19
C ALA A 72 7.94 22.72 -16.25
N THR A 73 8.27 21.86 -15.28
CA THR A 73 9.62 21.31 -15.13
C THR A 73 9.75 19.99 -15.87
N ALA A 74 10.65 19.90 -16.85
CA ALA A 74 10.93 18.66 -17.55
C ALA A 74 11.43 17.57 -16.59
N TRP A 75 10.89 16.36 -16.76
CA TRP A 75 11.28 15.18 -16.01
C TRP A 75 12.08 14.24 -16.90
N PRO A 76 13.27 13.77 -16.50
CA PRO A 76 14.09 12.91 -17.36
C PRO A 76 13.45 11.53 -17.52
N VAL A 77 13.64 10.94 -18.70
CA VAL A 77 13.10 9.63 -19.07
C VAL A 77 14.14 8.81 -19.84
N THR A 78 13.91 7.51 -19.91
CA THR A 78 14.63 6.58 -20.80
C THR A 78 13.64 5.84 -21.68
N TYR A 79 14.09 5.39 -22.85
CA TYR A 79 13.25 4.79 -23.88
C TYR A 79 13.64 3.35 -24.14
N ALA A 80 12.65 2.46 -24.27
CA ALA A 80 12.82 1.09 -24.73
C ALA A 80 11.81 0.82 -25.85
N TRP A 81 12.34 0.57 -27.05
CA TRP A 81 11.54 0.33 -28.25
C TRP A 81 11.27 -1.15 -28.44
N GLU A 82 10.02 -1.45 -28.79
CA GLU A 82 9.49 -2.79 -29.00
C GLU A 82 8.73 -2.86 -30.33
N ASP A 83 8.32 -4.07 -30.71
CA ASP A 83 7.44 -4.31 -31.87
C ASP A 83 7.93 -3.66 -33.17
N GLY A 84 9.24 -3.74 -33.41
CA GLY A 84 9.88 -3.18 -34.60
C GLY A 84 9.82 -1.65 -34.70
N GLY A 85 9.66 -0.94 -33.58
CA GLY A 85 9.57 0.53 -33.55
C GLY A 85 8.13 1.06 -33.52
N ARG A 86 7.13 0.18 -33.38
CA ARG A 86 5.71 0.58 -33.23
C ARG A 86 5.30 0.86 -31.80
N ARG A 87 6.07 0.40 -30.82
CA ARG A 87 5.79 0.63 -29.41
C ARG A 87 7.02 1.17 -28.71
N VAL A 88 6.83 2.18 -27.87
CA VAL A 88 7.87 2.68 -26.97
C VAL A 88 7.38 2.64 -25.52
N ARG A 89 8.23 2.07 -24.66
CA ARG A 89 8.12 2.17 -23.20
C ARG A 89 9.05 3.28 -22.74
N ILE A 90 8.49 4.23 -22.00
CA ILE A 90 9.17 5.41 -21.52
C ILE A 90 9.18 5.33 -20.00
N GLN A 91 10.38 5.17 -19.43
CA GLN A 91 10.59 5.03 -18.00
C GLN A 91 11.05 6.38 -17.42
N PRO A 92 10.25 7.01 -16.54
CA PRO A 92 10.72 8.12 -15.73
C PRO A 92 11.95 7.73 -14.91
N ASN A 93 13.01 8.55 -14.96
CA ASN A 93 14.22 8.35 -14.19
C ASN A 93 14.76 9.70 -13.67
N PRO A 94 14.60 10.03 -12.37
CA PRO A 94 14.15 9.15 -11.29
C PRO A 94 12.66 8.75 -11.39
N PRO A 95 12.22 7.69 -10.67
CA PRO A 95 10.81 7.36 -10.49
C PRO A 95 9.96 8.58 -10.11
N LEU A 96 8.72 8.64 -10.59
CA LEU A 96 7.82 9.73 -10.22
C LEU A 96 7.46 9.62 -8.74
N PRO A 97 7.59 10.70 -7.96
CA PRO A 97 7.21 10.68 -6.55
C PRO A 97 5.69 10.53 -6.38
N TYR A 98 5.31 9.91 -5.27
CA TYR A 98 3.93 9.93 -4.79
C TYR A 98 3.60 11.27 -4.17
N SER A 99 2.33 11.63 -4.26
CA SER A 99 1.84 12.82 -3.61
C SER A 99 1.92 12.62 -2.09
N PRO A 100 2.57 13.52 -1.34
CA PRO A 100 2.86 13.29 0.08
C PRO A 100 1.61 13.38 0.98
N ASN A 101 0.48 13.80 0.43
CA ASN A 101 -0.76 14.07 1.15
C ASN A 101 -1.96 13.96 0.19
N SER A 102 -3.10 14.54 0.59
CA SER A 102 -4.33 14.56 -0.22
C SER A 102 -4.27 15.41 -1.50
N ASP A 103 -3.25 16.26 -1.66
CA ASP A 103 -3.08 17.10 -2.84
C ASP A 103 -2.51 16.27 -3.99
N ASP A 104 -3.05 16.43 -5.19
CA ASP A 104 -2.61 15.70 -6.37
C ASP A 104 -1.28 16.26 -6.92
N GLU A 105 -0.22 15.47 -6.98
CA GLU A 105 0.93 15.76 -7.85
C GLU A 105 0.59 15.44 -9.31
N THR A 106 0.66 16.46 -10.17
CA THR A 106 0.25 16.34 -11.58
C THR A 106 1.45 16.25 -12.51
N PHE A 107 1.42 15.26 -13.38
CA PHE A 107 2.37 15.08 -14.47
C PHE A 107 1.67 15.24 -15.82
N LEU A 108 2.43 15.73 -16.80
CA LEU A 108 1.96 15.96 -18.17
C LEU A 108 3.00 15.43 -19.14
N TRP A 109 2.64 14.44 -19.93
CA TRP A 109 3.43 14.07 -21.11
C TRP A 109 2.88 14.74 -22.35
N LYS A 110 3.78 15.12 -23.25
CA LYS A 110 3.49 15.68 -24.57
C LYS A 110 4.28 14.93 -25.62
N LEU A 111 3.66 14.69 -26.76
CA LEU A 111 4.29 14.21 -27.98
C LEU A 111 3.94 15.20 -29.10
N ALA A 112 4.94 15.93 -29.59
CA ALA A 112 4.75 16.89 -30.68
C ALA A 112 4.48 16.18 -32.03
N ASP A 113 3.80 16.88 -32.94
CA ASP A 113 3.56 16.42 -34.31
C ASP A 113 4.84 16.34 -35.16
N THR A 114 5.98 16.81 -34.65
CA THR A 114 7.30 16.66 -35.28
C THR A 114 7.84 15.23 -35.27
N ALA A 115 7.27 14.34 -34.46
CA ALA A 115 7.55 12.90 -34.50
C ALA A 115 7.08 12.31 -35.83
N LYS A 116 7.90 11.45 -36.43
CA LYS A 116 7.70 10.97 -37.81
C LYS A 116 8.10 9.51 -37.98
N ASP A 117 7.63 8.90 -39.06
CA ASP A 117 8.09 7.59 -39.52
C ASP A 117 9.51 7.67 -40.19
N PRO A 118 10.13 6.54 -40.54
CA PRO A 118 11.39 6.51 -41.28
C PRO A 118 11.34 7.11 -42.69
N ALA A 119 10.15 7.24 -43.29
CA ALA A 119 9.94 7.86 -44.59
C ALA A 119 9.85 9.41 -44.52
N GLY A 120 9.71 9.95 -43.32
CA GLY A 120 9.62 11.38 -43.05
C GLY A 120 8.18 11.91 -42.92
N ASN A 121 7.16 11.05 -42.89
CA ASN A 121 5.78 11.47 -42.67
C ASN A 121 5.55 11.76 -41.18
N PRO A 122 5.15 12.99 -40.80
CA PRO A 122 4.93 13.37 -39.41
C PRO A 122 3.60 12.85 -38.86
N LEU A 123 3.47 12.78 -37.54
CA LEU A 123 2.18 12.63 -36.88
C LEU A 123 1.21 13.75 -37.34
N PRO A 124 -0.07 13.46 -37.61
CA PRO A 124 -1.04 14.46 -38.06
C PRO A 124 -1.34 15.56 -37.03
N ARG A 125 -1.07 15.31 -35.74
CA ARG A 125 -1.31 16.25 -34.63
C ARG A 125 -0.43 15.92 -33.43
N SER A 126 -0.27 16.90 -32.55
CA SER A 126 0.33 16.67 -31.23
C SER A 126 -0.63 15.94 -30.29
N HIS A 127 -0.06 15.21 -29.33
CA HIS A 127 -0.77 14.47 -28.29
C HIS A 127 -0.26 14.87 -26.92
N GLN A 128 -1.12 14.80 -25.92
CA GLN A 128 -0.75 15.03 -24.53
C GLN A 128 -1.72 14.33 -23.59
N ALA A 129 -1.28 14.04 -22.38
CA ALA A 129 -2.16 13.65 -21.30
C ALA A 129 -1.63 14.11 -19.95
N ARG A 130 -2.56 14.53 -19.09
CA ARG A 130 -2.33 14.84 -17.67
C ARG A 130 -2.69 13.62 -16.84
N PHE A 131 -1.87 13.32 -15.84
CA PHE A 131 -2.12 12.22 -14.91
C PHE A 131 -1.56 12.53 -13.52
N THR A 132 -2.00 11.79 -12.52
CA THR A 132 -1.50 11.89 -11.13
C THR A 132 -0.87 10.58 -10.69
N THR A 133 0.08 10.67 -9.76
CA THR A 133 0.67 9.49 -9.11
C THR A 133 -0.19 9.03 -7.93
N LEU A 134 0.15 7.89 -7.33
CA LEU A 134 -0.45 7.51 -6.04
C LEU A 134 -0.21 8.60 -4.99
N ARG A 135 -1.11 8.66 -4.01
CA ARG A 135 -1.08 9.57 -2.87
C ARG A 135 -0.83 8.79 -1.60
N THR A 136 0.00 9.33 -0.71
CA THR A 136 0.11 8.87 0.67
C THR A 136 -0.98 9.54 1.49
N LEU A 137 -1.98 8.77 1.91
CA LEU A 137 -3.13 9.21 2.68
C LEU A 137 -3.09 8.62 4.08
N THR A 138 -3.86 9.24 4.98
CA THR A 138 -3.98 8.80 6.36
C THR A 138 -5.44 8.74 6.76
N THR A 139 -5.78 7.80 7.64
CA THR A 139 -7.11 7.71 8.25
C THR A 139 -7.01 7.18 9.67
N ARG A 140 -8.13 7.26 10.40
CA ARG A 140 -8.28 6.68 11.73
C ARG A 140 -9.44 5.69 11.69
N LEU A 141 -9.18 4.47 12.12
CA LEU A 141 -10.22 3.48 12.41
C LEU A 141 -10.58 3.65 13.90
N PRO A 142 -11.73 4.25 14.25
CA PRO A 142 -12.14 4.37 15.64
C PRO A 142 -12.42 2.99 16.24
N ALA A 143 -12.19 2.84 17.55
CA ALA A 143 -12.61 1.63 18.25
C ALA A 143 -14.13 1.42 18.13
N GLU A 144 -14.51 0.17 17.90
CA GLU A 144 -15.89 -0.29 17.95
C GLU A 144 -16.32 -0.55 19.40
N ALA A 145 -17.62 -0.47 19.66
CA ALA A 145 -18.22 -0.84 20.96
C ALA A 145 -18.28 -2.37 21.19
N ILE A 146 -17.22 -3.05 20.76
CA ILE A 146 -16.91 -4.47 20.94
C ILE A 146 -15.53 -4.52 21.60
N ASP A 147 -15.36 -3.75 22.67
CA ASP A 147 -14.13 -3.61 23.43
C ASP A 147 -14.40 -3.86 24.93
N GLY A 148 -13.43 -3.57 25.80
CA GLY A 148 -13.60 -3.72 27.26
C GLY A 148 -12.64 -4.71 27.88
N MET A 149 -13.08 -5.44 28.91
CA MET A 149 -12.20 -6.38 29.61
C MET A 149 -12.86 -7.69 30.01
N THR A 150 -12.04 -8.74 30.04
CA THR A 150 -12.39 -10.05 30.61
C THR A 150 -11.44 -10.38 31.76
N PHE A 151 -11.79 -11.38 32.57
CA PHE A 151 -10.95 -11.83 33.67
C PHE A 151 -10.61 -13.32 33.55
N ALA A 152 -9.36 -13.72 33.85
CA ALA A 152 -8.95 -15.12 33.98
C ALA A 152 -8.57 -15.50 35.43
N PRO A 153 -8.76 -16.77 35.86
CA PRO A 153 -9.60 -17.76 35.18
C PRO A 153 -11.03 -17.24 35.01
N SER A 154 -11.68 -17.65 33.92
CA SER A 154 -12.89 -17.04 33.33
C SER A 154 -13.82 -16.45 34.40
N GLY A 155 -13.98 -15.13 34.36
CA GLY A 155 -14.74 -14.33 35.32
C GLY A 155 -16.13 -13.96 34.83
N THR A 156 -16.58 -12.77 35.19
CA THR A 156 -17.73 -12.09 34.59
C THR A 156 -17.17 -11.15 33.52
N VAL A 157 -17.76 -11.10 32.33
CA VAL A 157 -17.34 -10.10 31.33
C VAL A 157 -17.76 -8.73 31.83
N GLU A 158 -16.81 -7.82 32.01
CA GLU A 158 -17.10 -6.40 32.15
C GLU A 158 -17.02 -5.79 30.75
N LEU A 159 -18.08 -6.04 29.99
CA LEU A 159 -18.26 -5.51 28.66
C LEU A 159 -18.36 -3.98 28.72
N SER A 160 -17.68 -3.33 27.79
CA SER A 160 -17.91 -1.94 27.44
C SER A 160 -19.26 -1.71 26.73
N ASN A 161 -20.03 -2.78 26.45
CA ASN A 161 -21.46 -2.64 26.16
C ASN A 161 -22.27 -2.10 27.37
N SER A 162 -21.65 -2.08 28.56
CA SER A 162 -22.01 -1.23 29.68
C SER A 162 -21.20 0.06 29.58
N THR A 163 -21.74 1.20 29.99
CA THR A 163 -21.15 2.56 29.90
C THR A 163 -19.77 2.78 30.56
N ALA A 164 -19.01 1.73 30.84
CA ALA A 164 -17.64 1.77 31.31
C ALA A 164 -16.74 2.45 30.27
N THR A 165 -16.03 3.48 30.71
CA THR A 165 -15.10 4.26 29.88
C THR A 165 -13.65 3.74 30.01
N TYR A 166 -13.48 2.54 30.54
CA TYR A 166 -12.16 1.97 30.83
C TYR A 166 -12.15 0.44 30.84
N ALA A 167 -10.98 -0.12 30.51
CA ALA A 167 -10.63 -1.53 30.58
C ALA A 167 -9.32 -1.69 31.37
N TRP A 168 -9.24 -2.70 32.22
CA TRP A 168 -8.03 -3.02 32.98
C TRP A 168 -7.21 -4.11 32.30
N VAL A 169 -5.90 -4.01 32.46
CA VAL A 169 -4.95 -5.06 32.12
C VAL A 169 -3.94 -5.23 33.26
N GLY A 170 -3.78 -6.45 33.74
CA GLY A 170 -2.96 -6.76 34.92
C GLY A 170 -3.69 -7.69 35.86
N ASP A 171 -3.55 -7.49 37.16
CA ASP A 171 -4.19 -8.33 38.16
C ASP A 171 -5.03 -7.56 39.18
N ARG A 172 -5.77 -8.32 39.98
CA ARG A 172 -6.70 -7.82 40.98
C ARG A 172 -6.31 -8.38 42.34
N ASP A 173 -6.72 -7.68 43.39
CA ASP A 173 -6.63 -8.09 44.80
C ASP A 173 -7.24 -9.48 45.11
N THR A 174 -8.06 -10.00 44.19
CA THR A 174 -8.66 -11.33 44.23
C THR A 174 -7.82 -12.42 43.53
N GLY A 175 -6.63 -12.09 43.01
CA GLY A 175 -5.77 -12.97 42.22
C GLY A 175 -6.29 -13.26 40.81
N LYS A 176 -7.28 -12.49 40.34
CA LYS A 176 -7.80 -12.58 38.97
C LYS A 176 -7.01 -11.68 38.03
N CYS A 177 -6.86 -12.12 36.79
CA CYS A 177 -6.10 -11.42 35.77
C CYS A 177 -7.05 -10.70 34.84
N ALA A 178 -6.90 -9.40 34.65
CA ALA A 178 -7.67 -8.62 33.70
C ALA A 178 -6.95 -8.54 32.35
N TYR A 179 -7.73 -8.67 31.27
CA TYR A 179 -7.28 -8.55 29.89
C TYR A 179 -8.12 -7.46 29.22
N ALA A 180 -7.48 -6.50 28.55
CA ALA A 180 -8.20 -5.45 27.83
C ALA A 180 -8.26 -5.78 26.34
N PHE A 181 -9.43 -5.66 25.73
CA PHE A 181 -9.69 -5.98 24.33
C PHE A 181 -10.17 -4.75 23.57
N PHE A 182 -9.77 -4.65 22.31
CA PHE A 182 -10.22 -3.58 21.41
C PHE A 182 -10.48 -4.13 20.02
N SER A 183 -11.57 -3.67 19.39
CA SER A 183 -11.97 -4.00 18.03
C SER A 183 -12.03 -2.75 17.17
N PHE A 184 -11.69 -2.89 15.89
CA PHE A 184 -11.73 -1.81 14.90
C PHE A 184 -12.28 -2.36 13.59
N ASP A 185 -13.06 -1.58 12.84
CA ASP A 185 -13.58 -1.96 11.52
C ASP A 185 -12.53 -1.71 10.41
N PRO A 186 -11.84 -2.75 9.88
CA PRO A 186 -10.90 -2.58 8.77
C PRO A 186 -11.61 -2.26 7.45
N GLY A 187 -12.92 -2.55 7.33
CA GLY A 187 -13.76 -2.23 6.18
C GLY A 187 -14.03 -0.73 6.00
N ALA A 188 -13.76 0.09 7.02
CA ALA A 188 -13.79 1.55 6.91
C ALA A 188 -12.61 2.13 6.09
N LEU A 189 -11.62 1.30 5.71
CA LEU A 189 -10.57 1.71 4.78
C LEU A 189 -11.12 1.92 3.36
N PRO A 190 -10.57 2.87 2.58
CA PRO A 190 -11.04 3.12 1.22
C PRO A 190 -10.91 1.89 0.31
N ALA A 191 -11.94 1.64 -0.50
CA ALA A 191 -11.96 0.50 -1.42
C ALA A 191 -10.90 0.59 -2.55
N ASP A 192 -10.39 1.79 -2.83
CA ASP A 192 -9.34 2.08 -3.79
C ASP A 192 -7.93 2.12 -3.16
N LEU A 193 -7.79 1.69 -1.90
CA LEU A 193 -6.50 1.49 -1.26
C LEU A 193 -5.66 0.48 -2.06
N VAL A 194 -4.44 0.88 -2.39
CA VAL A 194 -3.47 0.09 -3.16
C VAL A 194 -2.48 -0.62 -2.25
N SER A 195 -2.02 0.03 -1.18
CA SER A 195 -1.02 -0.55 -0.26
C SER A 195 -1.09 0.13 1.09
N LEU A 196 -1.15 -0.65 2.16
CA LEU A 196 -0.86 -0.17 3.51
C LEU A 196 0.62 0.20 3.62
N LYS A 197 0.93 1.28 4.34
CA LYS A 197 2.30 1.75 4.60
C LYS A 197 2.66 1.65 6.06
N ASP A 198 1.77 2.11 6.92
CA ASP A 198 1.95 2.01 8.36
C ASP A 198 0.58 1.86 9.04
N ALA A 199 0.59 1.24 10.22
CA ALA A 199 -0.56 1.25 11.11
C ALA A 199 -0.08 1.30 12.55
N ALA A 200 -0.72 2.12 13.37
CA ALA A 200 -0.41 2.25 14.78
C ALA A 200 -1.68 2.27 15.62
N LEU A 201 -1.76 1.37 16.60
CA LEU A 201 -2.83 1.40 17.61
C LEU A 201 -2.51 2.52 18.60
N VAL A 202 -3.44 3.47 18.73
CA VAL A 202 -3.33 4.60 19.63
C VAL A 202 -4.36 4.44 20.75
N VAL A 203 -3.88 4.41 21.98
CA VAL A 203 -4.69 4.25 23.20
C VAL A 203 -4.34 5.32 24.21
N TYR A 204 -5.29 5.66 25.08
CA TYR A 204 -5.04 6.49 26.24
C TYR A 204 -5.04 5.65 27.51
N ALA A 205 -3.95 5.70 28.27
CA ALA A 205 -3.92 5.15 29.61
C ALA A 205 -4.34 6.24 30.62
N SER A 206 -5.30 5.94 31.49
CA SER A 206 -5.76 6.88 32.51
C SER A 206 -4.98 6.79 33.82
N GLY A 207 -4.21 5.72 34.01
CA GLY A 207 -3.33 5.52 35.16
C GLY A 207 -2.98 4.05 35.37
N ALA A 208 -2.09 3.80 36.32
CA ALA A 208 -1.74 2.47 36.82
C ALA A 208 -1.95 2.42 38.34
N ALA A 209 -2.37 1.26 38.84
CA ALA A 209 -2.39 0.92 40.26
C ALA A 209 -1.29 -0.11 40.53
N GLY A 210 -0.63 0.00 41.68
CA GLY A 210 0.45 -0.91 42.06
C GLY A 210 1.69 -0.79 41.17
N THR A 211 2.37 -1.92 40.94
CA THR A 211 3.61 -2.07 40.17
C THR A 211 3.52 -3.15 39.08
N PRO A 212 2.52 -3.10 38.16
CA PRO A 212 2.24 -4.17 37.19
C PRO A 212 3.43 -4.57 36.32
N TYR A 213 4.28 -3.63 35.93
CA TYR A 213 5.47 -3.97 35.14
C TYR A 213 6.53 -4.73 35.94
N ALA A 214 6.66 -4.48 37.24
CA ALA A 214 7.62 -5.19 38.07
C ALA A 214 7.10 -6.59 38.40
N ASP A 215 5.82 -6.67 38.77
CA ASP A 215 5.26 -7.88 39.38
C ASP A 215 4.68 -8.84 38.35
N LEU A 216 4.19 -8.33 37.21
CA LEU A 216 3.49 -9.11 36.19
C LEU A 216 4.35 -9.48 34.97
N GLY A 217 5.67 -9.57 35.14
CA GLY A 217 6.55 -10.14 34.10
C GLY A 217 7.20 -9.13 33.16
N GLY A 218 7.34 -7.88 33.56
CA GLY A 218 8.29 -6.93 32.95
C GLY A 218 7.71 -6.00 31.89
N ALA A 219 6.82 -6.50 31.05
CA ALA A 219 6.31 -5.75 29.91
C ALA A 219 4.83 -6.02 29.65
N LEU A 220 4.10 -4.98 29.26
CA LEU A 220 2.78 -5.12 28.64
C LEU A 220 2.96 -5.74 27.26
N GLU A 221 2.14 -6.74 26.96
CA GLU A 221 2.07 -7.43 25.67
C GLU A 221 0.75 -7.10 24.96
N LEU A 222 0.82 -7.09 23.64
CA LEU A 222 -0.31 -6.98 22.74
C LEU A 222 -0.35 -8.25 21.89
N ASP A 223 -1.45 -8.97 21.95
CA ASP A 223 -1.74 -10.10 21.09
C ASP A 223 -2.68 -9.67 19.97
N HIS A 224 -2.45 -10.16 18.75
CA HIS A 224 -3.43 -10.15 17.68
C HIS A 224 -4.39 -11.32 17.89
N VAL A 225 -5.70 -11.05 17.96
CA VAL A 225 -6.72 -12.08 18.27
C VAL A 225 -7.93 -11.91 17.36
N ASP A 226 -8.80 -12.91 17.34
CA ASP A 226 -10.09 -12.88 16.65
C ASP A 226 -11.12 -13.48 17.60
N TYR A 227 -11.88 -12.61 18.27
CA TYR A 227 -12.94 -12.97 19.21
C TYR A 227 -14.36 -12.76 18.61
N GLY A 228 -14.45 -12.39 17.33
CA GLY A 228 -15.70 -12.29 16.61
C GLY A 228 -16.54 -11.07 16.99
N GLU A 229 -17.87 -11.22 16.88
CA GLU A 229 -18.84 -10.11 16.94
C GLU A 229 -19.15 -9.62 18.37
N THR A 230 -18.75 -10.38 19.39
CA THR A 230 -19.04 -10.08 20.80
C THR A 230 -17.89 -10.55 21.67
N LEU A 231 -17.49 -9.73 22.64
CA LEU A 231 -16.54 -10.14 23.67
C LEU A 231 -17.22 -11.07 24.70
N GLU A 232 -16.57 -12.17 25.03
CA GLU A 232 -17.06 -13.25 25.90
C GLU A 232 -16.02 -13.60 26.97
N ASP A 233 -16.45 -14.22 28.07
CA ASP A 233 -15.55 -14.58 29.18
C ASP A 233 -14.45 -15.56 28.75
N ALA A 234 -14.74 -16.39 27.75
CA ALA A 234 -13.79 -17.36 27.19
C ALA A 234 -12.65 -16.69 26.40
N ASP A 235 -12.81 -15.42 25.99
CA ASP A 235 -11.83 -14.73 25.15
C ASP A 235 -10.54 -14.40 25.90
N ALA A 236 -10.58 -14.40 27.23
CA ALA A 236 -9.41 -14.34 28.08
C ALA A 236 -8.36 -15.41 27.71
N ASP A 237 -8.82 -16.59 27.29
CA ASP A 237 -8.00 -17.76 27.01
C ASP A 237 -7.75 -17.99 25.51
N LEU A 238 -8.21 -17.08 24.62
CA LEU A 238 -8.00 -17.22 23.18
C LEU A 238 -6.50 -17.23 22.85
N PRO A 239 -6.03 -18.16 22.00
CA PRO A 239 -4.68 -18.09 21.47
C PRO A 239 -4.56 -16.87 20.53
N PRO A 240 -3.40 -16.20 20.49
CA PRO A 240 -3.13 -15.23 19.45
C PRO A 240 -3.22 -15.86 18.06
N LEU A 241 -3.59 -15.05 17.06
CA LEU A 241 -3.40 -15.39 15.66
C LEU A 241 -1.92 -15.64 15.36
N THR A 242 -1.65 -16.33 14.26
CA THR A 242 -0.28 -16.73 13.89
C THR A 242 0.22 -15.99 12.66
N ASP A 243 1.51 -15.69 12.64
CA ASP A 243 2.20 -15.07 11.50
C ASP A 243 2.40 -16.08 10.33
N ALA A 244 3.12 -15.66 9.29
CA ALA A 244 3.41 -16.51 8.12
C ALA A 244 4.30 -17.73 8.43
N ASN A 245 4.99 -17.75 9.57
CA ASN A 245 5.80 -18.87 10.04
C ASN A 245 5.03 -19.80 10.99
N GLY A 246 3.82 -19.41 11.39
CA GLY A 246 3.00 -20.12 12.37
C GLY A 246 3.29 -19.72 13.82
N ASP A 247 4.06 -18.67 14.05
CA ASP A 247 4.38 -18.16 15.39
C ASP A 247 3.25 -17.25 15.88
N PRO A 248 2.90 -17.27 17.19
CA PRO A 248 1.91 -16.36 17.74
C PRO A 248 2.27 -14.89 17.53
N GLU A 249 1.29 -14.11 17.10
CA GLU A 249 1.41 -12.68 16.87
C GLU A 249 1.26 -11.92 18.17
N THR A 250 2.35 -11.90 18.93
CA THR A 250 2.47 -11.18 20.19
C THR A 250 3.57 -10.15 20.11
N ARG A 251 3.37 -9.00 20.75
CA ARG A 251 4.34 -7.91 20.79
C ARG A 251 4.48 -7.35 22.20
N GLN A 252 5.71 -7.16 22.66
CA GLN A 252 5.97 -6.35 23.86
C GLN A 252 5.88 -4.87 23.49
N VAL A 253 5.00 -4.13 24.17
CA VAL A 253 4.63 -2.76 23.77
C VAL A 253 4.97 -1.70 24.79
N ALA A 254 5.15 -2.07 26.07
CA ALA A 254 5.47 -1.11 27.12
C ALA A 254 6.15 -1.75 28.33
N THR A 255 6.97 -0.99 29.04
CA THR A 255 7.54 -1.38 30.35
C THR A 255 7.25 -0.36 31.46
N ALA A 256 6.53 0.73 31.15
CA ALA A 256 6.30 1.83 32.09
C ALA A 256 5.16 2.80 31.68
N TRP A 257 4.11 2.36 30.99
CA TRP A 257 2.98 3.26 30.73
C TRP A 257 2.26 3.60 32.03
N THR A 258 1.87 4.86 32.17
CA THR A 258 1.16 5.38 33.34
C THR A 258 -0.08 6.13 32.90
N SER A 259 -0.02 7.46 32.76
CA SER A 259 -1.11 8.26 32.20
C SER A 259 -0.64 9.01 30.96
N GLY A 260 -1.44 8.92 29.90
CA GLY A 260 -1.22 9.66 28.67
C GLY A 260 -1.55 8.85 27.41
N TRP A 261 -1.30 9.49 26.26
CA TRP A 261 -1.43 8.86 24.95
C TRP A 261 -0.21 8.01 24.64
N TYR A 262 -0.46 6.80 24.17
CA TYR A 262 0.55 5.87 23.73
C TYR A 262 0.19 5.30 22.35
N ALA A 263 1.21 5.04 21.55
CA ALA A 263 1.06 4.42 20.23
C ALA A 263 1.87 3.13 20.18
N VAL A 264 1.24 2.05 19.73
CA VAL A 264 1.89 0.79 19.36
C VAL A 264 2.05 0.79 17.84
N PRO A 265 3.26 1.07 17.32
CA PRO A 265 3.47 1.21 15.89
C PRO A 265 3.62 -0.16 15.19
N VAL A 266 3.66 -0.11 13.86
CA VAL A 266 4.04 -1.22 12.99
C VAL A 266 3.04 -2.40 13.04
N LEU A 267 1.74 -2.10 12.99
CA LEU A 267 0.65 -3.10 12.95
C LEU A 267 0.11 -3.35 11.54
N GLN A 268 0.69 -2.73 10.51
CA GLN A 268 0.21 -2.81 9.13
C GLN A 268 0.20 -4.24 8.57
N ASP A 269 1.07 -5.11 9.09
CA ASP A 269 1.12 -6.51 8.67
C ASP A 269 -0.02 -7.34 9.26
N TRP A 270 -0.43 -7.04 10.50
CA TRP A 270 -1.59 -7.67 11.14
C TRP A 270 -2.87 -7.21 10.43
N LEU A 271 -3.04 -5.90 10.26
CA LEU A 271 -4.18 -5.31 9.56
C LEU A 271 -4.32 -5.83 8.12
N ARG A 272 -3.20 -5.97 7.40
CA ARG A 272 -3.18 -6.55 6.05
C ARG A 272 -3.65 -8.01 6.04
N ARG A 273 -3.23 -8.82 7.02
CA ARG A 273 -3.68 -10.21 7.13
C ARG A 273 -5.18 -10.32 7.40
N ASP A 274 -5.74 -9.42 8.19
CA ASP A 274 -7.19 -9.38 8.45
C ASP A 274 -7.98 -9.00 7.19
N LEU A 275 -7.52 -8.01 6.44
CA LEU A 275 -8.08 -7.66 5.14
C LEU A 275 -8.01 -8.83 4.15
N GLU A 276 -6.87 -9.50 4.06
CA GLU A 276 -6.67 -10.66 3.16
C GLU A 276 -7.51 -11.86 3.57
N ALA A 277 -7.72 -12.07 4.87
CA ALA A 277 -8.59 -13.10 5.42
C ALA A 277 -10.08 -12.75 5.36
N GLY A 278 -10.42 -11.49 5.04
CA GLY A 278 -11.80 -11.00 5.02
C GLY A 278 -12.44 -10.96 6.40
N ARG A 279 -11.66 -10.70 7.46
CA ARG A 279 -12.19 -10.54 8.82
C ARG A 279 -13.03 -9.28 8.91
N ALA A 280 -14.13 -9.38 9.65
CA ALA A 280 -15.02 -8.26 9.91
C ALA A 280 -14.38 -7.20 10.82
N HIS A 281 -13.42 -7.63 11.66
CA HIS A 281 -12.78 -6.79 12.67
C HIS A 281 -11.27 -6.99 12.67
N PHE A 282 -10.55 -5.92 13.05
CA PHE A 282 -9.17 -5.95 13.50
C PHE A 282 -9.16 -5.91 15.02
N GLN A 283 -8.70 -6.99 15.66
CA GLN A 283 -8.94 -7.23 17.08
C GLN A 283 -7.65 -7.53 17.86
N VAL A 284 -7.53 -6.93 19.04
CA VAL A 284 -6.33 -7.03 19.86
C VAL A 284 -6.65 -7.25 21.33
N ARG A 285 -5.71 -7.90 22.03
CA ARG A 285 -5.75 -8.11 23.48
C ARG A 285 -4.47 -7.61 24.14
N TYR A 286 -4.61 -6.72 25.11
CA TYR A 286 -3.54 -6.36 26.02
C TYR A 286 -3.49 -7.33 27.20
N ARG A 287 -2.28 -7.80 27.54
CA ARG A 287 -2.03 -8.64 28.71
C ARG A 287 -0.64 -8.43 29.29
N PHE A 288 -0.44 -8.87 30.52
CA PHE A 288 0.89 -9.08 31.07
C PHE A 288 1.32 -10.56 30.93
N PRO A 289 2.62 -10.86 30.81
CA PRO A 289 3.14 -12.23 30.73
C PRO A 289 2.79 -13.08 31.94
N VAL A 290 2.78 -12.47 33.13
CA VAL A 290 2.37 -13.11 34.37
C VAL A 290 0.98 -12.61 34.73
N CYS A 291 0.10 -13.55 35.02
CA CYS A 291 -1.32 -13.33 35.22
C CYS A 291 -1.60 -12.58 36.53
N SER A 292 -0.96 -12.99 37.62
CA SER A 292 -1.02 -12.37 38.94
C SER A 292 0.23 -12.77 39.73
N ASP A 293 0.68 -11.90 40.62
CA ASP A 293 1.78 -12.19 41.55
C ASP A 293 1.30 -12.84 42.87
N GLY A 294 -0.02 -12.85 43.10
CA GLY A 294 -0.69 -13.46 44.23
C GLY A 294 -0.51 -12.72 45.57
N ASP A 295 -0.17 -11.44 45.55
CA ASP A 295 0.13 -10.68 46.77
C ASP A 295 -1.12 -10.11 47.47
N GLY A 296 -2.29 -10.17 46.81
CA GLY A 296 -3.56 -9.67 47.31
C GLY A 296 -3.74 -8.15 47.15
N GLN A 297 -2.93 -7.52 46.31
CA GLN A 297 -3.03 -6.12 45.90
C GLN A 297 -3.42 -6.03 44.42
N HIS A 298 -3.55 -4.79 43.95
CA HIS A 298 -3.91 -4.49 42.57
C HIS A 298 -2.68 -4.03 41.81
N ASP A 299 -2.29 -4.78 40.78
CA ASP A 299 -1.28 -4.37 39.82
C ASP A 299 -1.88 -4.31 38.43
N TYR A 300 -2.42 -3.15 38.03
CA TYR A 300 -3.04 -3.02 36.72
C TYR A 300 -2.80 -1.66 36.06
N LEU A 301 -2.85 -1.66 34.74
CA LEU A 301 -2.97 -0.47 33.90
C LEU A 301 -4.43 -0.28 33.51
N THR A 302 -4.88 0.97 33.48
CA THR A 302 -6.23 1.34 33.01
C THR A 302 -6.13 1.99 31.63
N LEU A 303 -6.75 1.37 30.64
CA LEU A 303 -6.88 1.88 29.28
C LEU A 303 -8.29 2.40 29.05
N VAL A 304 -8.43 3.47 28.29
CA VAL A 304 -9.74 4.03 27.92
C VAL A 304 -10.37 3.23 26.78
N THR A 305 -11.69 3.04 26.83
CA THR A 305 -12.50 2.33 25.82
C THR A 305 -13.22 3.29 24.88
N SER A 306 -13.94 2.73 23.90
CA SER A 306 -14.68 3.47 22.87
C SER A 306 -15.80 4.37 23.44
N GLU A 307 -16.28 4.11 24.65
CA GLU A 307 -17.36 4.82 25.34
C GLU A 307 -16.91 6.17 25.92
N ASP A 308 -15.61 6.48 25.94
CA ASP A 308 -15.15 7.78 26.41
C ASP A 308 -15.54 8.90 25.45
N THR A 309 -16.41 9.78 25.93
CA THR A 309 -16.87 10.97 25.20
C THR A 309 -15.93 12.17 25.35
N ASN A 310 -14.80 12.04 26.05
CA ASN A 310 -13.84 13.13 26.27
C ASN A 310 -12.76 13.20 25.19
N GLY A 311 -12.86 12.37 24.15
CA GLY A 311 -11.93 12.34 23.02
C GLY A 311 -10.70 11.47 23.28
N ASN A 312 -10.72 10.60 24.30
CA ASN A 312 -9.65 9.65 24.60
C ASN A 312 -9.91 8.24 24.07
N ALA A 313 -11.00 8.05 23.31
CA ALA A 313 -11.34 6.79 22.68
C ALA A 313 -10.18 6.28 21.79
N PRO A 314 -9.85 4.98 21.86
CA PRO A 314 -8.80 4.40 21.03
C PRO A 314 -9.10 4.47 19.54
N TYR A 315 -8.04 4.44 18.74
CA TYR A 315 -8.14 4.33 17.28
C TYR A 315 -6.88 3.70 16.70
N VAL A 316 -7.01 3.08 15.52
CA VAL A 316 -5.86 2.70 14.70
C VAL A 316 -5.59 3.83 13.70
N TYR A 317 -4.44 4.46 13.80
CA TYR A 317 -3.93 5.33 12.75
C TYR A 317 -3.44 4.46 11.60
N VAL A 318 -3.82 4.77 10.36
CA VAL A 318 -3.40 4.03 9.17
C VAL A 318 -2.86 5.00 8.13
N GLU A 319 -1.65 4.72 7.63
CA GLU A 319 -1.08 5.36 6.45
C GLU A 319 -1.13 4.38 5.27
N PHE A 320 -1.58 4.85 4.10
CA PHE A 320 -1.79 4.00 2.93
C PHE A 320 -1.60 4.76 1.62
N LEU A 321 -1.44 4.02 0.52
CA LEU A 321 -1.45 4.55 -0.83
C LEU A 321 -2.81 4.36 -1.50
N ALA A 322 -3.30 5.38 -2.20
CA ALA A 322 -4.47 5.32 -3.07
C ALA A 322 -4.31 6.27 -4.28
N PRO A 323 -5.08 6.08 -5.38
CA PRO A 323 -5.11 7.00 -6.52
C PRO A 323 -5.53 8.42 -6.18
#